data_AF-A0A914QJX9-F1
#
_entry.id   AF-A0A914QJX9-F1
#
_cell.length_a   1.000
_cell.length_b   1.000
_cell.length_c   1.000
_cell.angle_alpha   90.00
_cell.angle_beta   90.00
_cell.angle_gamma   90.00
#
_symmetry.space_group_name_H-M   'P 1'
#
loop_
_entity.id
_entity.type
_entity.pdbx_description
1 polymer ?
#
loop_
_entity_poly.entity_id
_entity_poly.type
_entity_poly.pdbx_seq_one_letter_code
_entity_poly.pdbx_strand_id
1 'polypeptide(L)'
;MVLLSACFYAICTQCNRAEDVEVEQPSFESSDSNLILFQRRLSDVMNKQIPFEHVSKEAGLLVEKLTILLNTFSKLNITLEAYVCLKAITLVHYGNPPNDDPKTSHFHKIYSKKVQIIQDQFVKALQIHLSQCENGPRLTDLFNFLPLLSSTAAILLKSKMFYVPFLICREPDRFIETNDPRKDCILSPSNSNPTAIATTSTSSPTQSQPFIAANSTSSSISDVEMDL
;
A
#
# COMPACT_ATOMS: atom_id res chain seq x y z
N MET A 1 -9.63 6.86 -1.28
CA MET A 1 -8.15 6.89 -1.43
C MET A 1 -7.41 7.16 -0.13
N VAL A 2 -7.74 8.23 0.61
CA VAL A 2 -7.10 8.57 1.89
C VAL A 2 -7.23 7.44 2.92
N LEU A 3 -8.46 7.01 3.22
CA LEU A 3 -8.73 5.99 4.23
C LEU A 3 -8.06 4.65 3.93
N LEU A 4 -8.14 4.17 2.69
CA LEU A 4 -7.47 2.93 2.29
C LEU A 4 -5.95 3.00 2.51
N SER A 5 -5.34 4.15 2.23
CA SER A 5 -3.90 4.36 2.45
C SER A 5 -3.56 4.45 3.92
N ALA A 6 -4.40 5.12 4.73
CA ALA A 6 -4.23 5.21 6.17
C ALA A 6 -4.32 3.83 6.84
N CYS A 7 -5.31 3.01 6.47
CA CYS A 7 -5.47 1.66 7.01
C CYS A 7 -4.31 0.74 6.66
N PHE A 8 -3.86 0.76 5.40
CA PHE A 8 -2.72 -0.05 4.98
C PHE A 8 -1.42 0.38 5.68
N TYR A 9 -1.17 1.69 5.79
CA TYR A 9 -0.02 2.22 6.52
C TYR A 9 -0.02 1.76 7.99
N ALA A 10 -1.15 1.91 8.70
CA ALA A 10 -1.27 1.54 10.11
C ALA A 10 -0.93 0.06 10.37
N ILE A 11 -1.38 -0.84 9.49
CA ILE A 11 -1.06 -2.27 9.59
C ILE A 11 0.42 -2.52 9.34
N CYS A 12 0.99 -1.93 8.29
CA CYS A 12 2.41 -2.12 7.98
C CYS A 12 3.31 -1.66 9.13
N THR A 13 2.99 -0.53 9.77
CA THR A 13 3.74 -0.05 10.94
C THR A 13 3.58 -0.94 12.17
N GLN A 14 2.42 -1.57 12.34
CA GLN A 14 2.20 -2.50 13.45
C GLN A 14 2.97 -3.82 13.26
N CYS A 15 3.11 -4.28 12.02
CA CYS A 15 3.81 -5.51 11.69
C CYS A 15 5.35 -5.36 11.77
N ASN A 16 5.89 -4.18 11.42
CA ASN A 16 7.33 -3.88 11.41
C ASN A 16 7.89 -3.47 12.78
N ARG A 17 7.53 -4.21 13.84
CA ARG A 17 7.87 -3.91 15.24
C ARG A 17 9.38 -4.09 15.51
N ALA A 18 10.23 -3.20 15.00
CA ALA A 18 11.64 -3.12 15.35
C ALA A 18 11.80 -2.44 16.72
N GLU A 19 12.53 -3.08 17.62
CA GLU A 19 12.45 -2.90 19.08
C GLU A 19 13.05 -1.60 19.68
N ASP A 20 13.38 -0.57 18.91
CA ASP A 20 14.20 0.54 19.44
C ASP A 20 13.53 1.92 19.57
N VAL A 21 12.25 2.08 19.21
CA VAL A 21 11.53 3.36 19.40
C VAL A 21 10.07 3.12 19.80
N GLU A 22 9.66 3.64 20.96
CA GLU A 22 8.25 3.71 21.38
C GLU A 22 7.47 4.70 20.50
N VAL A 23 7.19 4.31 19.26
CA VAL A 23 6.26 5.05 18.40
C VAL A 23 4.84 4.73 18.86
N GLU A 24 4.10 5.74 19.31
CA GLU A 24 2.69 5.55 19.67
C GLU A 24 1.88 5.09 18.45
N GLN A 25 1.16 3.97 18.56
CA GLN A 25 0.43 3.37 17.44
C GLN A 25 -1.08 3.52 17.59
N PRO A 26 -1.83 3.53 16.47
CA PRO A 26 -3.28 3.47 16.54
C PRO A 26 -3.74 2.15 17.18
N SER A 27 -4.73 2.24 18.06
CA SER A 27 -5.48 1.09 18.57
C SER A 27 -6.47 0.58 17.51
N PHE A 28 -6.60 -0.73 17.39
CA PHE A 28 -7.59 -1.37 16.52
C PHE A 28 -8.87 -1.74 17.27
N GLU A 29 -8.93 -1.52 18.57
CA GLU A 29 -10.04 -1.94 19.43
C GLU A 29 -10.73 -0.77 20.13
N SER A 30 -9.96 0.26 20.50
CA SER A 30 -10.46 1.37 21.30
C SER A 30 -10.40 2.69 20.54
N SER A 31 -11.59 3.22 20.23
CA SER A 31 -11.73 4.56 19.66
C SER A 31 -11.26 5.65 20.64
N ASP A 32 -11.43 5.42 21.94
CA ASP A 32 -11.03 6.40 22.97
C ASP A 32 -9.51 6.55 23.03
N SER A 33 -8.78 5.44 22.94
CA SER A 33 -7.32 5.46 22.83
C SER A 33 -6.87 6.23 21.58
N ASN A 34 -7.55 6.02 20.45
CA ASN A 34 -7.26 6.75 19.21
C ASN A 34 -7.60 8.24 19.30
N LEU A 35 -8.64 8.59 20.06
CA LEU A 35 -9.06 9.97 20.24
C LEU A 35 -8.07 10.73 21.14
N ILE A 36 -7.55 10.08 22.19
CA ILE A 36 -6.47 10.61 23.04
C ILE A 36 -5.19 10.77 22.23
N LEU A 37 -4.80 9.74 21.46
CA LEU A 37 -3.64 9.80 20.57
C LEU A 37 -3.75 10.95 19.57
N PHE A 38 -4.92 11.11 18.96
CA PHE A 38 -5.21 12.18 18.03
C PHE A 38 -5.12 13.56 18.70
N GLN A 39 -5.71 13.72 19.89
CA GLN A 39 -5.66 14.97 20.65
C GLN A 39 -4.23 15.40 20.98
N ARG A 40 -3.40 14.45 21.43
CA ARG A 40 -1.97 14.69 21.71
C ARG A 40 -1.24 15.15 20.45
N ARG A 41 -1.31 14.35 19.37
CA ARG A 41 -0.62 14.66 18.11
C ARG A 41 -1.08 15.95 17.47
N LEU A 42 -2.38 16.24 17.53
CA LEU A 42 -2.91 17.50 17.04
C LEU A 42 -2.41 18.69 17.88
N SER A 43 -2.34 18.54 19.20
CA SER A 43 -1.79 19.57 20.08
C SER A 43 -0.32 19.86 19.78
N ASP A 44 0.46 18.82 19.49
CA ASP A 44 1.87 18.93 19.10
C ASP A 44 2.01 19.66 17.75
N VAL A 45 1.23 19.27 16.74
CA VAL A 45 1.23 19.90 15.40
C VAL A 45 0.83 21.38 15.48
N MET A 46 -0.13 21.70 16.33
CA MET A 46 -0.63 23.07 16.50
C MET A 46 0.21 23.89 17.49
N ASN A 47 1.22 23.28 18.12
CA ASN A 47 2.01 23.84 19.22
C ASN A 47 1.13 24.52 20.30
N LYS A 48 0.00 23.89 20.60
CA LYS A 48 -1.02 24.42 21.52
C LYS A 48 -1.79 23.27 22.14
N GLN A 49 -2.03 23.34 23.45
CA GLN A 49 -2.91 22.40 24.14
C GLN A 49 -4.35 22.54 23.63
N ILE A 50 -4.89 21.46 23.07
CA ILE A 50 -6.27 21.39 22.60
C ILE A 50 -7.08 20.56 23.61
N PRO A 51 -8.16 21.12 24.19
CA PRO A 51 -9.02 20.39 25.12
C PRO A 51 -9.62 19.14 24.47
N PHE A 52 -9.65 18.04 25.23
CA PHE A 52 -10.17 16.75 24.77
C PHE A 52 -11.64 16.86 24.34
N GLU A 53 -12.44 17.69 25.01
CA GLU A 53 -13.86 17.89 24.72
C GLU A 53 -14.08 18.43 23.30
N HIS A 54 -13.20 19.34 22.83
CA HIS A 54 -13.28 19.87 21.48
C HIS A 54 -12.94 18.79 20.44
N VAL A 55 -11.91 17.99 20.71
CA VAL A 55 -11.50 16.89 19.84
C VAL A 55 -12.61 15.84 19.74
N SER A 56 -13.17 15.45 20.89
CA SER A 56 -14.28 14.51 20.96
C SER A 56 -15.50 15.00 20.20
N LYS A 57 -15.83 16.28 20.30
CA LYS A 57 -16.98 16.87 19.61
C LYS A 57 -16.79 16.92 18.09
N GLU A 58 -15.62 17.33 17.61
CA GLU A 58 -15.39 17.56 16.17
C GLU A 58 -14.97 16.29 15.41
N ALA A 59 -14.24 15.38 16.06
CA ALA A 59 -13.66 14.20 15.41
C ALA A 59 -14.20 12.86 15.94
N GLY A 60 -14.92 12.82 17.07
CA GLY A 60 -15.30 11.57 17.74
C GLY A 60 -15.95 10.53 16.83
N LEU A 61 -16.99 10.90 16.10
CA LEU A 61 -17.68 9.98 15.16
C LEU A 61 -16.73 9.49 14.05
N LEU A 62 -15.87 10.36 13.52
CA LEU A 62 -14.92 9.98 12.49
C LEU A 62 -13.86 9.00 13.02
N VAL A 63 -13.36 9.23 14.24
CA VAL A 63 -12.40 8.35 14.91
C VAL A 63 -13.03 7.00 15.23
N GLU A 64 -14.28 6.96 15.70
CA GLU A 64 -15.02 5.71 15.92
C GLU A 64 -15.11 4.89 14.64
N LYS A 65 -15.60 5.49 13.54
CA LYS A 65 -15.73 4.79 12.26
C LYS A 65 -14.39 4.41 11.65
N LEU A 66 -13.36 5.24 11.80
CA LEU A 66 -12.01 4.90 11.39
C LEU A 66 -11.45 3.71 12.20
N THR A 67 -11.71 3.65 13.51
CA THR A 67 -11.25 2.55 14.37
C THR A 67 -11.88 1.22 13.95
N ILE A 68 -13.20 1.23 13.69
CA ILE A 68 -13.90 0.06 13.14
C ILE A 68 -13.31 -0.32 11.78
N LEU A 69 -13.07 0.66 10.90
CA LEU A 69 -12.50 0.44 9.58
C LEU A 69 -11.09 -0.18 9.67
N LEU A 70 -10.24 0.31 10.57
CA LEU A 70 -8.91 -0.22 10.84
C LEU A 70 -8.97 -1.67 11.30
N ASN A 71 -9.84 -1.99 12.26
CA ASN A 71 -10.05 -3.34 12.78
C ASN A 71 -10.55 -4.30 11.70
N THR A 72 -11.51 -3.88 10.88
CA THR A 72 -12.01 -4.71 9.79
C THR A 72 -10.92 -4.93 8.76
N PHE A 73 -10.16 -3.88 8.40
CA PHE A 73 -9.11 -3.98 7.40
C PHE A 73 -7.94 -4.86 7.86
N SER A 74 -7.57 -4.84 9.14
CA SER A 74 -6.49 -5.69 9.68
C SER A 74 -6.81 -7.18 9.57
N LYS A 75 -8.08 -7.56 9.73
CA LYS A 75 -8.55 -8.95 9.59
C LYS A 75 -8.53 -9.46 8.16
N LEU A 76 -8.41 -8.59 7.15
CA LEU A 76 -8.34 -8.99 5.75
C LEU A 76 -6.98 -9.56 5.37
N ASN A 77 -5.91 -9.32 6.15
CA ASN A 77 -4.54 -9.73 5.80
C ASN A 77 -4.15 -9.34 4.36
N ILE A 78 -4.47 -8.10 3.99
CA ILE A 78 -4.20 -7.59 2.63
C ILE A 78 -2.69 -7.47 2.42
N THR A 79 -2.21 -8.15 1.39
CA THR A 79 -0.85 -8.03 0.86
C THR A 79 -0.64 -6.71 0.11
N LEU A 80 0.62 -6.32 -0.12
CA LEU A 80 0.95 -5.09 -0.82
C LEU A 80 0.41 -5.09 -2.25
N GLU A 81 0.51 -6.21 -2.95
CA GLU A 81 0.05 -6.41 -4.32
C GLU A 81 -1.48 -6.25 -4.42
N ALA A 82 -2.21 -6.89 -3.50
CA ALA A 82 -3.66 -6.77 -3.41
C ALA A 82 -4.08 -5.33 -3.08
N TYR A 83 -3.37 -4.66 -2.17
CA TYR A 83 -3.60 -3.25 -1.83
C TYR A 83 -3.41 -2.33 -3.04
N VAL A 84 -2.34 -2.50 -3.82
CA VAL A 84 -2.07 -1.69 -5.02
C VAL A 84 -3.20 -1.87 -6.04
N CYS A 85 -3.64 -3.11 -6.28
CA CYS A 85 -4.76 -3.39 -7.18
C CYS A 85 -6.05 -2.71 -6.69
N LEU A 86 -6.37 -2.84 -5.40
CA LEU A 86 -7.54 -2.20 -4.78
C LEU A 86 -7.54 -0.69 -4.91
N LYS A 87 -6.37 -0.08 -4.68
CA LYS A 87 -6.16 1.36 -4.80
C LYS A 87 -6.39 1.83 -6.24
N ALA A 88 -5.88 1.08 -7.22
CA ALA A 88 -6.08 1.37 -8.64
C ALA A 88 -7.55 1.23 -9.07
N ILE A 89 -8.21 0.12 -8.72
CA ILE A 89 -9.63 -0.14 -9.02
C ILE A 89 -10.50 0.99 -8.44
N THR A 90 -10.26 1.35 -7.17
CA THR A 90 -10.99 2.43 -6.49
C THR A 90 -10.76 3.76 -7.19
N LEU A 91 -9.51 4.13 -7.51
CA LEU A 91 -9.20 5.40 -8.17
C LEU A 91 -9.89 5.53 -9.53
N VAL A 92 -9.85 4.45 -10.32
CA VAL A 92 -10.44 4.39 -11.65
C VAL A 92 -11.98 4.48 -11.60
N HIS A 93 -12.62 3.82 -10.62
CA HIS A 93 -14.07 3.84 -10.48
C HIS A 93 -14.64 5.23 -10.15
N TYR A 94 -13.94 6.02 -9.32
CA TYR A 94 -14.36 7.39 -8.96
C TYR A 94 -13.99 8.44 -10.02
N GLY A 95 -13.13 8.11 -10.99
CA GLY A 95 -12.70 9.02 -12.05
C GLY A 95 -13.66 9.16 -13.23
N ASN A 96 -14.83 8.50 -13.19
CA ASN A 96 -15.82 8.50 -14.26
C ASN A 96 -17.00 9.42 -13.86
N PRO A 97 -16.94 10.73 -14.14
CA PRO A 97 -18.06 11.63 -13.84
C PRO A 97 -19.27 11.26 -14.71
N PRO A 98 -20.48 11.24 -14.15
CA PRO A 98 -21.69 11.26 -14.97
C PRO A 98 -21.75 12.63 -15.66
N ASN A 99 -21.53 12.71 -16.97
CA ASN A 99 -21.69 13.97 -17.69
C ASN A 99 -22.66 13.82 -18.86
N ASP A 100 -23.70 14.64 -18.77
CA ASP A 100 -24.89 14.75 -19.63
C ASP A 100 -24.67 15.64 -20.86
N ASP A 101 -23.43 15.82 -21.34
CA ASP A 101 -23.14 16.69 -22.49
C ASP A 101 -23.00 15.88 -23.81
N PRO A 102 -23.91 16.05 -24.78
CA PRO A 102 -23.96 15.20 -25.98
C PRO A 102 -22.80 15.42 -26.97
N LYS A 103 -22.08 16.56 -26.89
CA LYS A 103 -21.00 16.93 -27.84
C LYS A 103 -19.62 16.39 -27.46
N THR A 104 -19.39 16.03 -26.20
CA THR A 104 -18.17 15.37 -25.70
C THR A 104 -18.25 13.84 -25.77
N SER A 105 -19.39 13.31 -26.23
CA SER A 105 -19.77 11.89 -26.13
C SER A 105 -18.81 10.91 -26.81
N HIS A 106 -18.24 11.23 -27.98
CA HIS A 106 -17.38 10.27 -28.68
C HIS A 106 -16.00 10.11 -28.01
N PHE A 107 -15.36 11.22 -27.65
CA PHE A 107 -14.07 11.19 -26.95
C PHE A 107 -14.23 10.61 -25.54
N HIS A 108 -15.31 10.98 -24.85
CA HIS A 108 -15.65 10.42 -23.54
C HIS A 108 -15.87 8.90 -23.63
N LYS A 109 -16.60 8.40 -24.64
CA LYS A 109 -16.82 6.96 -24.85
C LYS A 109 -15.52 6.18 -25.12
N ILE A 110 -14.59 6.75 -25.89
CA ILE A 110 -13.27 6.13 -26.13
C ILE A 110 -12.46 6.11 -24.83
N TYR A 111 -12.46 7.22 -24.09
CA TYR A 111 -11.77 7.33 -22.81
C TYR A 111 -12.34 6.33 -21.78
N SER A 112 -13.66 6.28 -21.60
CA SER A 112 -14.32 5.33 -20.68
C SER A 112 -14.03 3.88 -21.05
N LYS A 113 -13.96 3.52 -22.34
CA LYS A 113 -13.55 2.18 -22.77
C LYS A 113 -12.10 1.86 -22.36
N LYS A 114 -11.17 2.79 -22.57
CA LYS A 114 -9.76 2.59 -22.17
C LYS A 114 -9.63 2.46 -20.66
N VAL A 115 -10.35 3.30 -19.91
CA VAL A 115 -10.40 3.27 -18.44
C VAL A 115 -10.98 1.95 -17.93
N GLN A 116 -12.05 1.45 -18.56
CA GLN A 116 -12.64 0.15 -18.25
C GLN A 116 -11.65 -0.99 -18.51
N ILE A 117 -10.94 -0.98 -19.63
CA ILE A 117 -9.90 -1.98 -19.92
C ILE A 117 -8.84 -1.98 -18.82
N ILE A 118 -8.37 -0.80 -18.38
CA ILE A 118 -7.39 -0.70 -17.29
C ILE A 118 -7.96 -1.27 -15.98
N GLN A 119 -9.21 -0.93 -15.64
CA GLN A 119 -9.89 -1.46 -14.47
C GLN A 119 -9.97 -3.00 -14.51
N ASP A 120 -10.38 -3.56 -15.65
CA ASP A 120 -10.51 -5.00 -15.86
C ASP A 120 -9.16 -5.72 -15.65
N GLN A 121 -8.06 -5.11 -16.08
CA GLN A 121 -6.72 -5.68 -15.84
C GLN A 121 -6.38 -5.72 -14.35
N PHE A 122 -6.66 -4.66 -13.58
CA PHE A 122 -6.42 -4.67 -12.14
C PHE A 122 -7.37 -5.63 -11.40
N VAL A 123 -8.61 -5.78 -11.85
CA VAL A 123 -9.55 -6.77 -11.28
C VAL A 123 -9.05 -8.19 -11.53
N LYS A 124 -8.59 -8.50 -12.75
CA LYS A 124 -7.99 -9.81 -13.08
C LYS A 124 -6.72 -10.07 -12.28
N ALA A 125 -5.81 -9.09 -12.20
CA ALA A 125 -4.59 -9.22 -11.42
C ALA A 125 -4.89 -9.48 -9.94
N LEU A 126 -5.86 -8.76 -9.35
CA LEU A 126 -6.32 -9.01 -8.00
C LEU A 126 -6.88 -10.43 -7.83
N GLN A 127 -7.76 -10.87 -8.75
CA GLN A 127 -8.33 -12.22 -8.69
C GLN A 127 -7.28 -13.33 -8.76
N ILE A 128 -6.29 -13.19 -9.65
CA ILE A 128 -5.18 -14.14 -9.78
C ILE A 128 -4.32 -14.14 -8.51
N HIS A 129 -4.00 -12.97 -7.96
CA HIS A 129 -3.20 -12.88 -6.74
C HIS A 129 -3.91 -13.53 -5.54
N LEU A 130 -5.21 -13.26 -5.39
CA LEU A 130 -6.01 -13.82 -4.30
C LEU A 130 -6.20 -15.34 -4.45
N SER A 131 -6.28 -15.88 -5.67
CA SER A 131 -6.40 -17.33 -5.89
C SER A 131 -5.12 -18.09 -5.55
N GLN A 132 -3.97 -17.42 -5.58
CA GLN A 132 -2.66 -17.98 -5.21
C GLN A 132 -2.35 -17.86 -3.71
N CYS A 133 -3.10 -17.04 -2.97
CA CYS A 133 -2.89 -16.82 -1.54
C CYS A 133 -3.79 -17.75 -0.71
N GLU A 134 -3.27 -18.86 -0.18
CA GLU A 134 -4.04 -19.79 0.68
C GLU A 134 -4.65 -19.11 1.93
N ASN A 135 -3.95 -18.12 2.51
CA ASN A 135 -4.39 -17.37 3.70
C ASN A 135 -4.75 -15.90 3.39
N GLY A 136 -4.96 -15.57 2.11
CA GLY A 136 -5.27 -14.21 1.68
C GLY A 136 -6.75 -13.83 1.86
N PRO A 137 -7.09 -12.54 1.74
CA PRO A 137 -8.47 -12.09 1.80
C PRO A 137 -9.31 -12.74 0.70
N ARG A 138 -10.51 -13.21 1.04
CA ARG A 138 -11.44 -13.66 0.01
C ARG A 138 -12.09 -12.45 -0.65
N LEU A 139 -12.46 -12.60 -1.91
CA LEU A 139 -13.13 -11.54 -2.67
C LEU A 139 -14.44 -11.08 -1.96
N THR A 140 -15.14 -12.01 -1.31
CA THR A 140 -16.33 -11.72 -0.50
C THR A 140 -16.04 -10.78 0.68
N ASP A 141 -14.94 -11.01 1.41
CA ASP A 141 -14.57 -10.18 2.56
C ASP A 141 -14.23 -8.76 2.11
N LEU A 142 -13.59 -8.66 0.95
CA LEU A 142 -13.29 -7.39 0.34
C LEU A 142 -14.54 -6.63 -0.10
N PHE A 143 -15.52 -7.32 -0.69
CA PHE A 143 -16.81 -6.73 -1.01
C PHE A 143 -17.60 -6.31 0.23
N ASN A 144 -17.44 -6.99 1.36
CA ASN A 144 -18.04 -6.55 2.62
C ASN A 144 -17.34 -5.32 3.21
N PHE A 145 -16.03 -5.18 2.98
CA PHE A 145 -15.25 -4.02 3.42
C PHE A 145 -15.56 -2.75 2.62
N LEU A 146 -15.82 -2.84 1.31
CA LEU A 146 -16.02 -1.66 0.45
C LEU A 146 -17.19 -0.75 0.87
N PRO A 147 -18.39 -1.26 1.24
CA PRO A 147 -19.46 -0.43 1.80
C PRO A 147 -19.06 0.29 3.09
N LEU A 148 -18.32 -0.38 3.98
CA LEU A 148 -17.80 0.22 5.20
C LEU A 148 -16.81 1.35 4.90
N LEU A 149 -15.89 1.12 3.96
CA LEU A 149 -14.97 2.14 3.45
C LEU A 149 -15.72 3.34 2.86
N SER A 150 -16.75 3.09 2.06
CA SER A 150 -17.57 4.13 1.42
C SER A 150 -18.34 4.97 2.45
N SER A 151 -18.97 4.33 3.43
CA SER A 151 -19.69 5.03 4.50
C SER A 151 -18.76 5.89 5.37
N THR A 152 -17.58 5.38 5.71
CA THR A 152 -16.56 6.15 6.45
C THR A 152 -16.04 7.31 5.62
N ALA A 153 -15.85 7.12 4.30
CA ALA A 153 -15.44 8.20 3.39
C ALA A 153 -16.50 9.32 3.32
N ALA A 154 -17.80 8.98 3.34
CA ALA A 154 -18.87 9.96 3.35
C ALA A 154 -18.86 10.83 4.63
N ILE A 155 -18.53 10.23 5.79
CA ILE A 155 -18.36 10.97 7.05
C ILE A 155 -17.13 11.87 6.98
N LEU A 156 -16.01 11.34 6.49
CA LEU A 156 -14.77 12.10 6.30
C LEU A 156 -15.00 13.32 5.40
N LEU A 157 -15.73 13.15 4.29
CA LEU A 157 -15.99 14.23 3.33
C LEU A 157 -16.88 15.35 3.91
N LYS A 158 -17.76 15.02 4.85
CA LYS A 158 -18.59 15.99 5.57
C LYS A 158 -17.88 16.62 6.77
N SER A 159 -16.75 16.04 7.19
CA SER A 159 -16.00 16.50 8.35
C SER A 159 -15.02 17.62 7.98
N LYS A 160 -14.84 18.58 8.91
CA LYS A 160 -13.75 19.56 8.83
C LYS A 160 -12.38 18.95 9.17
N MET A 161 -12.37 17.72 9.66
CA MET A 161 -11.23 17.05 10.25
C MET A 161 -10.62 16.01 9.30
N PHE A 162 -10.41 16.39 8.02
CA PHE A 162 -9.92 15.46 6.98
C PHE A 162 -8.50 14.92 7.23
N TYR A 163 -7.76 15.56 8.14
CA TYR A 163 -6.42 15.18 8.55
C TYR A 163 -6.39 14.06 9.61
N VAL A 164 -7.53 13.73 10.25
CA VAL A 164 -7.64 12.71 11.31
C VAL A 164 -7.04 11.36 10.91
N PRO A 165 -7.34 10.78 9.73
CA PRO A 165 -6.76 9.49 9.34
C PRO A 165 -5.23 9.52 9.30
N PHE A 166 -4.63 10.64 8.90
CA PHE A 166 -3.19 10.78 8.83
C PHE A 166 -2.57 10.94 10.22
N LEU A 167 -3.09 11.82 11.07
CA LEU A 167 -2.53 12.02 12.41
C LEU A 167 -2.71 10.79 13.32
N ILE A 168 -3.75 9.97 13.11
CA ILE A 168 -3.90 8.71 13.84
C ILE A 168 -2.93 7.65 13.31
N CYS A 169 -2.85 7.48 11.99
CA CYS A 169 -2.10 6.37 11.42
C CYS A 169 -0.60 6.66 11.31
N ARG A 170 -0.18 7.94 11.24
CA ARG A 170 1.21 8.37 11.08
C ARG A 170 1.55 9.43 12.12
N GLU A 171 2.72 9.29 12.74
CA GLU A 171 3.26 10.33 13.60
C GLU A 171 3.63 11.55 12.76
N PRO A 172 3.15 12.76 13.13
CA PRO A 172 3.54 13.98 12.42
C PRO A 172 5.02 14.26 12.67
N ASP A 173 5.75 14.58 11.60
CA ASP A 173 7.11 15.10 11.73
C ASP A 173 7.05 16.38 12.56
N ARG A 174 7.73 16.40 13.72
CA ARG A 174 7.76 17.60 14.56
C ARG A 174 8.36 18.73 13.72
N PHE A 175 7.60 19.78 13.47
CA PHE A 175 8.09 21.02 12.85
C PHE A 175 9.00 21.77 13.84
N ILE A 176 10.07 21.12 14.31
CA ILE A 176 11.16 21.85 14.93
C ILE A 176 11.96 22.39 13.75
N GLU A 177 11.92 23.70 13.54
CA GLU A 177 12.90 24.44 12.76
C GLU A 177 14.30 24.16 13.33
N THR A 178 14.83 23.00 13.00
CA THR A 178 16.21 22.61 13.23
C THR A 178 16.77 22.45 11.83
N ASN A 179 17.68 23.36 11.50
CA ASN A 179 18.49 23.34 10.28
C ASN A 179 19.38 22.07 10.26
N ASP A 180 18.78 20.88 10.11
CA ASP A 180 19.50 19.61 10.01
C ASP A 180 19.25 18.97 8.62
N PRO A 181 20.20 19.04 7.68
CA PRO A 181 20.02 18.63 6.28
C PRO A 181 20.04 17.10 6.08
N ARG A 182 19.65 16.29 7.07
CA ARG A 182 19.86 14.84 7.06
C ARG A 182 18.62 13.97 7.16
N LYS A 183 17.40 14.52 7.06
CA LYS A 183 16.17 13.73 7.18
C LYS A 183 15.31 13.60 5.92
N ASP A 184 15.88 13.92 4.76
CA ASP A 184 15.26 13.58 3.47
C ASP A 184 15.71 12.19 3.00
N CYS A 185 15.15 11.14 3.61
CA CYS A 185 15.26 9.77 3.11
C CYS A 185 13.87 9.19 2.90
N ILE A 186 13.16 9.70 1.89
CA ILE A 186 12.00 9.02 1.30
C ILE A 186 12.42 8.56 -0.10
N LEU A 187 12.44 7.23 -0.29
CA LEU A 187 12.66 6.48 -1.54
C LEU A 187 14.11 6.49 -2.06
N SER A 188 14.88 5.47 -1.68
CA SER A 188 16.00 4.98 -2.50
C SER A 188 15.73 3.53 -2.88
N PRO A 189 15.72 3.16 -4.17
CA PRO A 189 15.77 1.77 -4.58
C PRO A 189 17.14 1.21 -4.25
N SER A 190 17.20 0.10 -3.52
CA SER A 190 18.44 -0.65 -3.28
C SER A 190 18.97 -1.18 -4.61
N ASN A 191 19.95 -0.47 -5.17
CA ASN A 191 20.74 -0.94 -6.29
C ASN A 191 21.79 -1.93 -5.74
N SER A 192 21.62 -3.21 -6.05
CA SER A 192 22.58 -4.25 -5.70
C SER A 192 23.66 -4.39 -6.79
N ASN A 193 24.90 -4.57 -6.31
CA ASN A 193 26.10 -5.16 -6.93
C ASN A 193 27.22 -4.17 -7.30
N PRO A 194 28.50 -4.63 -7.37
CA PRO A 194 29.16 -5.73 -6.66
C PRO A 194 30.52 -5.29 -6.07
N THR A 195 30.86 -5.71 -4.85
CA THR A 195 32.19 -5.44 -4.29
C THR A 195 33.14 -6.60 -4.59
N ALA A 196 34.12 -6.31 -5.45
CA ALA A 196 35.33 -7.10 -5.63
C ALA A 196 36.12 -7.16 -4.31
N ILE A 197 36.54 -8.36 -3.92
CA ILE A 197 37.60 -8.55 -2.92
C ILE A 197 38.64 -9.47 -3.53
N ALA A 198 39.76 -8.86 -3.92
CA ALA A 198 41.01 -9.54 -4.19
C ALA A 198 41.86 -9.44 -2.91
N THR A 199 42.24 -10.57 -2.33
CA THR A 199 43.55 -10.73 -1.65
C THR A 199 43.86 -12.20 -1.38
N THR A 200 44.88 -12.68 -2.11
CA THR A 200 46.03 -13.47 -1.64
C THR A 200 45.81 -14.71 -0.77
N SER A 201 46.10 -15.87 -1.36
CA SER A 201 46.63 -17.03 -0.65
C SER A 201 47.77 -17.68 -1.44
N THR A 202 48.80 -18.08 -0.70
CA THR A 202 50.13 -18.53 -1.13
C THR A 202 50.25 -20.05 -0.99
N SER A 203 51.02 -20.68 -1.89
CA SER A 203 51.67 -22.03 -1.88
C SER A 203 50.78 -23.28 -1.85
N SER A 204 50.67 -24.13 -2.91
CA SER A 204 51.61 -25.07 -3.59
C SER A 204 51.20 -26.55 -3.29
N PRO A 205 51.61 -27.58 -4.06
CA PRO A 205 51.24 -27.95 -5.43
C PRO A 205 50.77 -29.45 -5.53
N THR A 206 50.82 -30.08 -6.73
CA THR A 206 50.64 -31.54 -7.08
C THR A 206 49.22 -31.84 -7.63
N GLN A 207 48.93 -32.42 -8.81
CA GLN A 207 49.66 -33.27 -9.78
C GLN A 207 48.92 -33.30 -11.16
N SER A 208 49.68 -33.24 -12.26
CA SER A 208 49.55 -33.97 -13.58
C SER A 208 48.23 -34.10 -14.40
N GLN A 209 48.15 -33.33 -15.51
CA GLN A 209 48.00 -33.66 -16.98
C GLN A 209 47.15 -34.87 -17.51
N PRO A 210 46.79 -34.96 -18.83
CA PRO A 210 46.28 -33.96 -19.82
C PRO A 210 45.21 -34.54 -20.83
N PHE A 211 44.89 -33.79 -21.93
CA PHE A 211 44.35 -34.25 -23.27
C PHE A 211 42.82 -34.53 -23.40
N ILE A 212 42.00 -34.27 -24.45
CA ILE A 212 42.04 -33.75 -25.86
C ILE A 212 40.66 -33.10 -26.24
N ALA A 213 40.74 -32.17 -27.20
CA ALA A 213 39.80 -31.64 -28.21
C ALA A 213 38.34 -32.15 -28.45
N ALA A 214 37.53 -31.16 -28.83
CA ALA A 214 36.56 -31.08 -29.96
C ALA A 214 35.65 -32.27 -30.31
N ASN A 215 34.34 -32.00 -30.35
CA ASN A 215 33.61 -32.00 -31.62
C ASN A 215 32.23 -31.35 -31.54
N SER A 216 31.90 -30.65 -32.63
CA SER A 216 30.57 -30.16 -33.02
C SER A 216 29.87 -31.21 -33.88
N THR A 217 28.54 -31.37 -33.73
CA THR A 217 27.51 -31.78 -34.73
C THR A 217 26.21 -32.04 -33.95
N SER A 218 25.12 -31.28 -34.09
CA SER A 218 24.15 -31.09 -35.19
C SER A 218 22.92 -32.02 -35.13
N SER A 219 21.75 -31.41 -35.36
CA SER A 219 20.43 -31.96 -35.81
C SER A 219 19.69 -32.92 -34.86
N SER A 220 18.37 -32.86 -34.65
CA SER A 220 17.24 -32.73 -35.61
C SER A 220 15.98 -32.27 -34.84
N ILE A 221 15.20 -31.25 -35.22
CA ILE A 221 14.07 -31.21 -36.20
C ILE A 221 13.30 -32.52 -36.37
N SER A 222 12.02 -32.48 -35.98
CA SER A 222 10.94 -33.28 -36.58
C SER A 222 9.61 -32.52 -36.42
N ASP A 223 9.09 -32.07 -37.56
CA ASP A 223 7.72 -31.62 -37.80
C ASP A 223 6.70 -32.75 -37.57
N VAL A 224 5.51 -32.41 -37.06
CA VAL A 224 4.28 -33.15 -37.36
C VAL A 224 3.12 -32.16 -37.49
N GLU A 225 2.70 -31.99 -38.74
CA GLU A 225 1.44 -31.43 -39.22
C GLU A 225 0.40 -32.55 -39.27
N MET A 226 -0.85 -32.31 -38.84
CA MET A 226 -1.99 -33.12 -39.30
C MET A 226 -3.31 -32.34 -39.17
N ASP A 227 -3.94 -32.17 -40.33
CA ASP A 227 -5.25 -31.60 -40.62
C ASP A 227 -6.41 -32.22 -39.81
N LEU A 228 -7.35 -31.37 -39.38
CA LEU A 228 -8.78 -31.38 -39.79
C LEU A 228 -9.53 -30.15 -39.26
#